data_AF-A0A3M2BTK3-F1
#
_entry.id   AF-A0A3M2BTK3-F1
#
_cell.length_a   1.000
_cell.length_b   1.000
_cell.length_c   1.000
_cell.angle_alpha   90.00
_cell.angle_beta   90.00
_cell.angle_gamma   90.00
#
_symmetry.space_group_name_H-M   'P 1'
#
loop_
_entity.id
_entity.type
_entity.pdbx_description
1 polymer ?
#
loop_
_entity_poly.entity_id
_entity_poly.type
_entity_poly.pdbx_seq_one_letter_code
_entity_poly.pdbx_strand_id
1 'polypeptide(L)'
;MSGGPGARAPVVDLRSDTVTRPSPGMREAMRDAEVGDDVLGDDPTVRALEERVAGLLGKERALFFPSGIMANQTALAVLGRPGGEVVVEARAHLVSYEYGAAAALSGLQVRTVEAPYGVLTPAQVEAALRPPSRYLPETVLVALENTHMDSGGRVMPPAVARAHRALADRHGLPIHLDGARLWHAAAAAGVEPRAYAELADTVMVALSKGLGAPVGSMLAGPAAVLEAAWRVRRRFG
;
A
#
# COMPACT_ATOMS: atom_id res chain seq x y z
N MET A 1 -24.23 36.62 -29.84
CA MET A 1 -23.41 36.19 -28.68
C MET A 1 -24.35 35.88 -27.52
N SER A 2 -24.89 34.67 -27.48
CA SER A 2 -25.83 34.23 -26.45
C SER A 2 -25.09 33.32 -25.46
N GLY A 3 -24.70 33.86 -24.31
CA GLY A 3 -24.22 33.06 -23.19
C GLY A 3 -25.37 32.20 -22.68
N GLY A 4 -25.24 30.88 -22.82
CA GLY A 4 -26.22 29.91 -22.32
C GLY A 4 -26.27 29.89 -20.79
N PRO A 5 -27.44 29.58 -20.19
CA PRO A 5 -27.61 29.60 -18.74
C PRO A 5 -26.98 28.34 -18.10
N GLY A 6 -26.16 28.54 -17.07
CA GLY A 6 -25.92 27.48 -16.07
C GLY A 6 -24.55 26.79 -16.07
N ALA A 7 -23.49 27.37 -16.64
CA ALA A 7 -22.14 26.88 -16.33
C ALA A 7 -21.81 27.22 -14.86
N ARG A 8 -22.08 26.28 -13.93
CA ARG A 8 -21.58 26.36 -12.56
C ARG A 8 -20.08 26.61 -12.61
N ALA A 9 -19.60 27.57 -11.81
CA ALA A 9 -18.17 27.78 -11.63
C ALA A 9 -17.48 26.44 -11.31
N PRO A 10 -16.30 26.17 -11.86
CA PRO A 10 -15.59 24.94 -11.57
C PRO A 10 -15.40 24.79 -10.06
N VAL A 11 -15.89 23.69 -9.50
CA VAL A 11 -15.77 23.39 -8.07
C VAL A 11 -14.32 23.05 -7.79
N VAL A 12 -13.67 23.86 -6.96
CA VAL A 12 -12.31 23.59 -6.46
C VAL A 12 -12.44 22.73 -5.20
N ASP A 13 -12.12 21.44 -5.32
CA ASP A 13 -12.20 20.47 -4.22
C ASP A 13 -10.79 20.11 -3.73
N LEU A 14 -10.39 20.65 -2.57
CA LEU A 14 -9.08 20.45 -1.95
C LEU A 14 -9.12 19.51 -0.75
N ARG A 15 -10.20 18.73 -0.57
CA ARG A 15 -10.34 17.83 0.59
C ARG A 15 -9.35 16.67 0.57
N SER A 16 -9.08 16.11 -0.61
CA SER A 16 -8.23 14.94 -0.81
C SER A 16 -7.99 14.69 -2.29
N ASP A 17 -6.88 14.05 -2.65
CA ASP A 17 -6.63 13.53 -4.01
C ASP A 17 -7.49 12.30 -4.35
N THR A 18 -8.31 11.80 -3.43
CA THR A 18 -9.33 10.77 -3.68
C THR A 18 -10.55 11.29 -4.44
N VAL A 19 -10.72 12.61 -4.58
CA VAL A 19 -11.89 13.21 -5.27
C VAL A 19 -11.72 13.28 -6.79
N THR A 20 -10.59 12.80 -7.31
CA THR A 20 -10.30 12.73 -8.74
C THR A 20 -11.39 11.97 -9.50
N ARG A 21 -11.59 12.34 -10.77
CA ARG A 21 -12.54 11.68 -11.66
C ARG A 21 -11.83 11.19 -12.91
N PRO A 22 -12.25 10.05 -13.49
CA PRO A 22 -11.67 9.55 -14.73
C PRO A 22 -11.69 10.60 -15.84
N SER A 23 -10.55 10.78 -16.48
CA SER A 23 -10.39 11.62 -17.67
C SER A 23 -11.16 11.04 -18.87
N PRO A 24 -11.41 11.81 -19.94
CA PRO A 24 -12.03 11.28 -21.15
C PRO A 24 -11.33 10.04 -21.71
N GLY A 25 -9.99 10.08 -21.85
CA GLY A 25 -9.21 8.93 -22.34
C GLY A 25 -9.27 7.71 -21.41
N MET A 26 -9.35 7.91 -20.10
CA MET A 26 -9.56 6.81 -19.16
C MET A 26 -10.96 6.18 -19.33
N ARG A 27 -12.00 7.01 -19.57
CA ARG A 27 -13.37 6.51 -19.81
C ARG A 27 -13.46 5.72 -21.10
N GLU A 28 -12.77 6.16 -22.15
CA GLU A 28 -12.67 5.43 -23.42
C GLU A 28 -11.95 4.09 -23.22
N ALA A 29 -10.79 4.10 -22.55
CA ALA A 29 -10.05 2.88 -22.24
C ALA A 29 -10.88 1.89 -21.41
N MET A 30 -11.66 2.36 -20.43
CA MET A 30 -12.58 1.51 -19.66
C MET A 30 -13.74 0.97 -20.49
N ARG A 31 -14.29 1.76 -21.42
CA ARG A 31 -15.38 1.33 -22.30
C ARG A 31 -14.92 0.22 -23.26
N ASP A 32 -13.69 0.34 -23.76
CA ASP A 32 -13.15 -0.53 -24.80
C ASP A 32 -12.27 -1.67 -24.26
N ALA A 33 -12.15 -1.81 -22.94
CA ALA A 33 -11.34 -2.84 -22.30
C ALA A 33 -11.88 -4.25 -22.62
N GLU A 34 -10.97 -5.16 -22.98
CA GLU A 34 -11.29 -6.58 -23.07
C GLU A 34 -11.38 -7.16 -21.65
N VAL A 35 -12.48 -7.84 -21.34
CA VAL A 35 -12.78 -8.31 -19.97
C VAL A 35 -13.05 -9.81 -19.96
N GLY A 36 -12.86 -10.41 -18.79
CA GLY A 36 -13.11 -11.83 -18.54
C GLY A 36 -13.51 -12.07 -17.09
N ASP A 37 -13.36 -13.31 -16.64
CA ASP A 37 -13.60 -13.68 -15.24
C ASP A 37 -12.28 -13.70 -14.47
N ASP A 38 -12.08 -12.72 -13.59
CA ASP A 38 -10.89 -12.63 -12.73
C ASP A 38 -10.75 -13.80 -11.74
N VAL A 39 -11.86 -14.41 -11.32
CA VAL A 39 -11.83 -15.57 -10.41
C VAL A 39 -11.28 -16.80 -11.14
N LEU A 40 -11.56 -16.92 -12.44
CA LEU A 40 -11.00 -17.99 -13.29
C LEU A 40 -9.60 -17.64 -13.84
N GLY A 41 -9.18 -16.38 -13.75
CA GLY A 41 -7.87 -15.91 -14.20
C GLY A 41 -7.82 -15.53 -15.68
N ASP A 42 -8.98 -15.31 -16.30
CA ASP A 42 -9.14 -15.12 -17.74
C ASP A 42 -9.45 -13.66 -18.13
N ASP A 43 -9.41 -12.70 -17.19
CA ASP A 43 -9.53 -11.27 -17.52
C ASP A 43 -8.20 -10.70 -18.05
N PRO A 44 -8.10 -10.36 -19.36
CA PRO A 44 -6.84 -9.93 -19.96
C PRO A 44 -6.44 -8.52 -19.52
N THR A 45 -7.39 -7.65 -19.20
CA THR A 45 -7.09 -6.27 -18.76
C THR A 45 -6.53 -6.27 -17.34
N VAL A 46 -7.10 -7.06 -16.43
CA VAL A 46 -6.58 -7.19 -15.07
C VAL A 46 -5.17 -7.77 -15.08
N ARG A 47 -4.93 -8.83 -15.87
CA ARG A 47 -3.59 -9.43 -16.00
C ARG A 47 -2.56 -8.45 -16.55
N ALA A 48 -2.90 -7.72 -17.61
CA ALA A 48 -2.01 -6.71 -18.18
C ALA A 48 -1.68 -5.59 -17.17
N LEU A 49 -2.66 -5.18 -16.34
CA LEU A 49 -2.46 -4.23 -15.26
C LEU A 49 -1.51 -4.79 -14.19
N GLU A 50 -1.74 -6.02 -13.74
CA GLU A 50 -0.92 -6.70 -12.74
C GLU A 50 0.53 -6.87 -13.21
N GLU A 51 0.73 -7.36 -14.43
CA GLU A 51 2.06 -7.52 -15.05
C GLU A 51 2.79 -6.18 -15.17
N ARG A 52 2.08 -5.13 -15.63
CA ARG A 52 2.66 -3.78 -15.76
C ARG A 52 3.08 -3.22 -14.41
N VAL A 53 2.22 -3.33 -13.39
CA VAL A 53 2.51 -2.77 -12.06
C VAL A 53 3.64 -3.55 -11.37
N ALA A 54 3.67 -4.87 -11.50
CA ALA A 54 4.78 -5.70 -11.02
C ALA A 54 6.11 -5.24 -11.65
N GLY A 55 6.14 -5.04 -12.97
CA GLY A 55 7.32 -4.56 -13.70
C GLY A 55 7.78 -3.15 -13.28
N LEU A 56 6.85 -2.23 -13.05
CA LEU A 56 7.17 -0.87 -12.57
C LEU A 56 7.77 -0.87 -11.16
N LEU A 57 7.28 -1.76 -10.30
CA LEU A 57 7.69 -1.87 -8.90
C LEU A 57 8.89 -2.82 -8.70
N GLY A 58 9.37 -3.50 -9.74
CA GLY A 58 10.46 -4.48 -9.62
C GLY A 58 10.07 -5.70 -8.79
N LYS A 59 8.80 -6.13 -8.87
CA LYS A 59 8.26 -7.29 -8.15
C LYS A 59 7.92 -8.43 -9.08
N GLU A 60 7.92 -9.64 -8.52
CA GLU A 60 7.61 -10.85 -9.29
C GLU A 60 6.15 -10.89 -9.74
N ARG A 61 5.22 -10.50 -8.85
CA ARG A 61 3.79 -10.43 -9.13
C ARG A 61 3.13 -9.24 -8.47
N ALA A 62 1.97 -8.86 -9.01
CA ALA A 62 1.03 -7.94 -8.40
C ALA A 62 -0.39 -8.50 -8.47
N LEU A 63 -1.27 -8.01 -7.61
CA LEU A 63 -2.68 -8.34 -7.57
C LEU A 63 -3.53 -7.08 -7.46
N PHE A 64 -4.60 -7.01 -8.24
CA PHE A 64 -5.59 -5.93 -8.15
C PHE A 64 -6.50 -6.09 -6.92
N PHE A 65 -6.86 -4.98 -6.29
CA PHE A 65 -7.79 -4.92 -5.16
C PHE A 65 -8.79 -3.77 -5.33
N PRO A 66 -10.04 -3.93 -4.86
CA PRO A 66 -11.03 -2.85 -4.87
C PRO A 66 -10.59 -1.61 -4.07
N SER A 67 -9.80 -1.79 -3.01
CA SER A 67 -9.33 -0.70 -2.16
C SER A 67 -7.93 -0.92 -1.60
N GLY A 68 -7.27 0.18 -1.22
CA GLY A 68 -5.98 0.13 -0.53
C GLY A 68 -6.05 -0.55 0.83
N ILE A 69 -7.17 -0.40 1.54
CA ILE A 69 -7.40 -1.06 2.84
C ILE A 69 -7.38 -2.58 2.65
N MET A 70 -8.13 -3.11 1.67
CA MET A 70 -8.14 -4.56 1.43
C MET A 70 -6.74 -5.07 1.03
N ALA A 71 -6.00 -4.32 0.21
CA ALA A 71 -4.64 -4.67 -0.18
C ALA A 71 -3.67 -4.68 1.03
N ASN A 72 -3.68 -3.63 1.86
CA ASN A 72 -2.89 -3.55 3.08
C ASN A 72 -3.22 -4.70 4.04
N GLN A 73 -4.50 -4.90 4.35
CA GLN A 73 -4.93 -5.95 5.28
C GLN A 73 -4.62 -7.35 4.74
N THR A 74 -4.70 -7.55 3.42
CA THR A 74 -4.26 -8.80 2.79
C THR A 74 -2.76 -9.01 3.00
N ALA A 75 -1.95 -7.97 2.84
CA ALA A 75 -0.50 -8.03 3.08
C ALA A 75 -0.17 -8.38 4.53
N LEU A 76 -0.86 -7.75 5.49
CA LEU A 76 -0.70 -8.05 6.92
C LEU A 76 -1.10 -9.50 7.23
N ALA A 77 -2.18 -10.00 6.65
CA ALA A 77 -2.66 -11.36 6.87
C ALA A 77 -1.70 -12.43 6.34
N VAL A 78 -1.03 -12.18 5.21
CA VAL A 78 -0.10 -13.15 4.60
C VAL A 78 1.31 -13.10 5.16
N LEU A 79 1.78 -11.93 5.60
CA LEU A 79 3.10 -11.77 6.21
C LEU A 79 3.08 -12.01 7.72
N GLY A 80 1.96 -11.73 8.37
CA GLY A 80 1.75 -11.94 9.79
C GLY A 80 1.14 -13.31 10.11
N ARG A 81 0.72 -13.44 11.37
CA ARG A 81 -0.07 -14.57 11.88
C ARG A 81 -0.85 -14.14 13.12
N PRO A 82 -2.01 -14.76 13.41
CA PRO A 82 -2.74 -14.47 14.64
C PRO A 82 -1.86 -14.59 15.89
N GLY A 83 -1.96 -13.62 16.79
CA GLY A 83 -1.12 -13.49 17.99
C GLY A 83 0.27 -12.87 17.75
N GLY A 84 0.65 -12.61 16.49
CA GLY A 84 1.86 -11.87 16.15
C GLY A 84 1.69 -10.36 16.34
N GLU A 85 2.82 -9.64 16.48
CA GLU A 85 2.87 -8.19 16.62
C GLU A 85 3.45 -7.53 15.36
N VAL A 86 2.78 -6.49 14.85
CA VAL A 86 3.29 -5.63 13.77
C VAL A 86 3.76 -4.30 14.35
N VAL A 87 4.99 -3.88 14.01
CA VAL A 87 5.53 -2.56 14.36
C VAL A 87 5.17 -1.57 13.26
N VAL A 88 4.60 -0.42 13.62
CA VAL A 88 4.13 0.61 12.69
C VAL A 88 4.24 2.00 13.31
N GLU A 89 4.29 3.05 12.50
CA GLU A 89 4.21 4.42 12.99
C GLU A 89 2.82 4.72 13.60
N ALA A 90 2.78 5.48 14.70
CA ALA A 90 1.59 5.66 15.53
C ALA A 90 0.39 6.35 14.86
N ARG A 91 0.60 7.13 13.81
CA ARG A 91 -0.39 7.88 13.04
C ARG A 91 -0.53 7.37 11.60
N ALA A 92 0.12 6.24 11.28
CA ALA A 92 0.00 5.59 9.98
C ALA A 92 -1.45 5.21 9.67
N HIS A 93 -1.77 5.15 8.38
CA HIS A 93 -3.08 4.83 7.85
C HIS A 93 -3.64 3.52 8.43
N LEU A 94 -2.79 2.50 8.49
CA LEU A 94 -3.06 1.18 9.07
C LEU A 94 -3.61 1.23 10.50
N VAL A 95 -3.23 2.23 11.30
CA VAL A 95 -3.64 2.37 12.70
C VAL A 95 -5.01 3.05 12.80
N SER A 96 -5.16 4.19 12.14
CA SER A 96 -6.27 5.11 12.41
C SER A 96 -7.42 5.02 11.40
N TYR A 97 -7.16 4.57 10.17
CA TYR A 97 -8.09 4.72 9.04
C TYR A 97 -8.54 3.39 8.45
N GLU A 98 -8.24 2.28 9.13
CA GLU A 98 -8.59 0.93 8.68
C GLU A 98 -9.44 0.16 9.71
N TYR A 99 -10.18 0.89 10.58
CA TYR A 99 -11.17 0.31 11.51
C TYR A 99 -10.61 -0.79 12.43
N GLY A 100 -9.32 -0.74 12.77
CA GLY A 100 -8.67 -1.78 13.57
C GLY A 100 -8.60 -3.15 12.88
N ALA A 101 -8.66 -3.18 11.54
CA ALA A 101 -8.76 -4.40 10.75
C ALA A 101 -7.61 -5.40 10.98
N ALA A 102 -6.40 -4.92 11.32
CA ALA A 102 -5.27 -5.81 11.60
C ALA A 102 -5.59 -6.77 12.77
N ALA A 103 -6.21 -6.25 13.83
CA ALA A 103 -6.65 -7.06 14.96
C ALA A 103 -7.90 -7.88 14.59
N ALA A 104 -8.90 -7.25 13.97
CA ALA A 104 -10.19 -7.88 13.71
C ALA A 104 -10.15 -9.02 12.67
N LEU A 105 -9.36 -8.86 11.61
CA LEU A 105 -9.32 -9.79 10.48
C LEU A 105 -8.14 -10.77 10.55
N SER A 106 -7.01 -10.33 11.12
CA SER A 106 -5.76 -11.10 11.11
C SER A 106 -5.28 -11.51 12.50
N GLY A 107 -5.97 -11.06 13.56
CA GLY A 107 -5.57 -11.34 14.94
C GLY A 107 -4.21 -10.76 15.32
N LEU A 108 -3.78 -9.68 14.65
CA LEU A 108 -2.48 -9.05 14.88
C LEU A 108 -2.56 -8.02 16.00
N GLN A 109 -1.59 -8.06 16.91
CA GLN A 109 -1.32 -6.96 17.81
C GLN A 109 -0.60 -5.84 17.05
N VAL A 110 -1.04 -4.60 17.24
CA VAL A 110 -0.39 -3.43 16.63
C VAL A 110 0.49 -2.76 17.69
N ARG A 111 1.79 -2.69 17.43
CA ARG A 111 2.74 -1.92 18.23
C ARG A 111 3.08 -0.63 17.52
N THR A 112 2.56 0.46 18.05
CA THR A 112 2.79 1.80 17.51
C THR A 112 4.08 2.41 18.05
N VAL A 113 4.74 3.18 17.20
CA VAL A 113 5.91 3.98 17.56
C VAL A 113 5.72 5.38 16.97
N GLU A 114 5.77 6.40 17.81
CA GLU A 114 5.69 7.77 17.33
C GLU A 114 7.01 8.19 16.66
N ALA A 115 6.94 8.79 15.47
CA ALA A 115 8.10 9.31 14.79
C ALA A 115 7.92 10.75 14.28
N PRO A 116 8.97 11.58 14.35
CA PRO A 116 8.93 12.92 13.78
C PRO A 116 8.51 12.90 12.31
N TYR A 117 7.44 13.64 12.00
CA TYR A 117 6.88 13.74 10.65
C TYR A 117 6.47 12.38 10.03
N GLY A 118 6.18 11.38 10.87
CA GLY A 118 5.71 10.06 10.44
C GLY A 118 6.77 9.19 9.76
N VAL A 119 8.04 9.63 9.75
CA VAL A 119 9.14 8.84 9.17
C VAL A 119 9.79 8.04 10.29
N LEU A 120 9.28 6.83 10.49
CA LEU A 120 9.88 5.85 11.39
C LEU A 120 11.36 5.63 11.02
N THR A 121 12.25 5.64 12.00
CA THR A 121 13.68 5.33 11.78
C THR A 121 13.99 3.88 12.11
N PRO A 122 15.04 3.28 11.52
CA PRO A 122 15.43 1.90 11.86
C PRO A 122 15.74 1.72 13.35
N ALA A 123 16.37 2.71 13.99
CA ALA A 123 16.68 2.65 15.42
C ALA A 123 15.40 2.61 16.29
N GLN A 124 14.36 3.37 15.89
CA GLN A 124 13.07 3.34 16.57
C GLN A 124 12.35 1.99 16.38
N VAL A 125 12.43 1.40 15.17
CA VAL A 125 11.93 0.05 14.92
C VAL A 125 12.66 -0.96 15.80
N GLU A 126 14.00 -0.94 15.79
CA GLU A 126 14.84 -1.86 16.55
C GLU A 126 14.57 -1.78 18.06
N ALA A 127 14.41 -0.57 18.60
CA ALA A 127 14.04 -0.37 20.00
C ALA A 127 12.62 -0.86 20.35
N ALA A 128 11.74 -0.98 19.36
CA ALA A 128 10.39 -1.52 19.52
C ALA A 128 10.35 -3.06 19.44
N LEU A 129 11.37 -3.71 18.87
CA LEU A 129 11.43 -5.16 18.78
C LEU A 129 11.49 -5.78 20.18
N ARG A 130 10.75 -6.88 20.35
CA ARG A 130 10.75 -7.63 21.61
C ARG A 130 11.81 -8.73 21.57
N PRO A 131 12.54 -8.97 22.66
CA PRO A 131 13.40 -10.14 22.75
C PRO A 131 12.52 -11.42 22.76
N PRO A 132 13.07 -12.57 22.33
CA PRO A 132 12.37 -13.85 22.45
C PRO A 132 11.88 -14.10 23.88
N SER A 133 10.59 -14.41 24.03
CA SER A 133 9.94 -14.52 25.34
C SER A 133 8.76 -15.50 25.30
N ARG A 134 8.50 -16.16 26.43
CA ARG A 134 7.30 -17.00 26.63
C ARG A 134 6.06 -16.19 27.04
N TYR A 135 6.24 -14.90 27.37
CA TYR A 135 5.22 -14.04 27.96
C TYR A 135 4.81 -12.87 27.06
N LEU A 136 5.61 -12.57 26.03
CA LEU A 136 5.40 -11.43 25.15
C LEU A 136 5.05 -11.92 23.74
N PRO A 137 4.25 -11.16 22.97
CA PRO A 137 4.02 -11.47 21.58
C PRO A 137 5.33 -11.33 20.79
N GLU A 138 5.47 -12.11 19.72
CA GLU A 138 6.59 -12.03 18.82
C GLU A 138 6.34 -10.95 17.77
N THR A 139 7.32 -10.09 17.51
CA THR A 139 7.25 -9.18 16.36
C THR A 139 7.41 -10.00 15.08
N VAL A 140 6.42 -9.95 14.19
CA VAL A 140 6.39 -10.77 12.96
C VAL A 140 6.49 -9.95 11.69
N LEU A 141 6.33 -8.63 11.77
CA LEU A 141 6.24 -7.74 10.62
C LEU A 141 6.58 -6.29 11.02
N VAL A 142 7.21 -5.57 10.10
CA VAL A 142 7.30 -4.11 10.14
C VAL A 142 6.46 -3.53 9.01
N ALA A 143 5.57 -2.58 9.32
CA ALA A 143 4.80 -1.85 8.34
C ALA A 143 5.26 -0.39 8.28
N LEU A 144 5.56 0.08 7.07
CA LEU A 144 6.00 1.44 6.77
C LEU A 144 4.98 2.12 5.87
N GLU A 145 4.93 3.46 5.89
CA GLU A 145 4.08 4.26 5.01
C GLU A 145 4.93 5.28 4.22
N ASN A 146 4.76 5.33 2.89
CA ASN A 146 5.44 6.33 2.06
C ASN A 146 4.62 6.73 0.82
N THR A 147 4.20 7.99 0.69
CA THR A 147 4.38 9.11 1.61
C THR A 147 3.51 8.99 2.87
N HIS A 148 3.95 9.54 4.00
CA HIS A 148 3.15 9.56 5.22
C HIS A 148 2.02 10.61 5.15
N MET A 149 0.78 10.13 5.16
CA MET A 149 -0.45 10.91 4.92
C MET A 149 -0.68 11.94 6.01
N ASP A 150 -0.71 11.51 7.27
CA ASP A 150 -1.03 12.38 8.41
C ASP A 150 0.06 13.45 8.68
N SER A 151 1.24 13.31 8.07
CA SER A 151 2.31 14.33 8.11
C SER A 151 2.38 15.19 6.85
N GLY A 152 1.26 15.31 6.13
CA GLY A 152 1.15 16.18 4.96
C GLY A 152 1.88 15.63 3.73
N GLY A 153 1.90 14.30 3.55
CA GLY A 153 2.55 13.68 2.39
C GLY A 153 4.08 13.66 2.51
N ARG A 154 4.62 13.46 3.72
CA ARG A 154 6.07 13.44 3.94
C ARG A 154 6.70 12.25 3.21
N VAL A 155 7.73 12.54 2.41
CA VAL A 155 8.52 11.53 1.70
C VAL A 155 9.57 10.94 2.63
N MET A 156 9.61 9.61 2.74
CA MET A 156 10.71 8.90 3.41
C MET A 156 11.98 9.01 2.54
N PRO A 157 13.12 9.46 3.08
CA PRO A 157 14.36 9.48 2.32
C PRO A 157 14.79 8.07 1.84
N PRO A 158 15.30 7.89 0.62
CA PRO A 158 15.73 6.57 0.12
C PRO A 158 16.76 5.88 1.01
N ALA A 159 17.64 6.63 1.67
CA ALA A 159 18.62 6.08 2.61
C ALA A 159 17.96 5.46 3.85
N VAL A 160 16.85 6.04 4.32
CA VAL A 160 16.08 5.51 5.45
C VAL A 160 15.40 4.20 5.05
N ALA A 161 14.81 4.13 3.85
CA ALA A 161 14.22 2.90 3.34
C ALA A 161 15.28 1.76 3.23
N ARG A 162 16.48 2.06 2.72
CA ARG A 162 17.57 1.06 2.65
C ARG A 162 18.00 0.58 4.03
N ALA A 163 18.06 1.48 5.00
CA ALA A 163 18.41 1.12 6.37
C ALA A 163 17.32 0.27 7.06
N HIS A 164 16.04 0.43 6.70
CA HIS A 164 14.98 -0.49 7.14
C HIS A 164 15.16 -1.89 6.57
N ARG A 165 15.44 -2.01 5.26
CA ARG A 165 15.73 -3.31 4.64
C ARG A 165 16.88 -4.01 5.36
N ALA A 166 17.98 -3.30 5.59
CA ALA A 166 19.14 -3.83 6.32
C ALA A 166 18.81 -4.23 7.77
N LEU A 167 17.94 -3.50 8.47
CA LEU A 167 17.46 -3.90 9.80
C LEU A 167 16.62 -5.18 9.72
N ALA A 168 15.66 -5.20 8.81
CA ALA A 168 14.74 -6.32 8.64
C ALA A 168 15.48 -7.61 8.29
N ASP A 169 16.52 -7.55 7.44
CA ASP A 169 17.36 -8.70 7.11
C ASP A 169 18.12 -9.25 8.33
N ARG A 170 18.64 -8.37 9.20
CA ARG A 170 19.32 -8.80 10.43
C ARG A 170 18.40 -9.54 11.39
N HIS A 171 17.13 -9.14 11.45
CA HIS A 171 16.14 -9.70 12.37
C HIS A 171 15.23 -10.76 11.72
N GLY A 172 15.40 -11.04 10.43
CA GLY A 172 14.56 -11.97 9.70
C GLY A 172 13.09 -11.55 9.61
N LEU A 173 12.82 -10.24 9.58
CA LEU A 173 11.47 -9.69 9.54
C LEU A 173 11.07 -9.30 8.12
N PRO A 174 9.84 -9.59 7.68
CA PRO A 174 9.30 -8.99 6.48
C PRO A 174 8.97 -7.50 6.69
N ILE A 175 8.97 -6.75 5.60
CA ILE A 175 8.50 -5.36 5.52
C ILE A 175 7.28 -5.28 4.60
N HIS A 176 6.19 -4.69 5.09
CA HIS A 176 5.12 -4.20 4.25
C HIS A 176 5.24 -2.68 4.08
N LEU A 177 5.14 -2.19 2.84
CA LEU A 177 5.08 -0.77 2.54
C LEU A 177 3.68 -0.37 2.08
N ASP A 178 2.96 0.40 2.90
CA ASP A 178 1.83 1.20 2.45
C ASP A 178 2.36 2.33 1.57
N GLY A 179 2.32 2.07 0.27
CA GLY A 179 2.71 2.98 -0.78
C GLY A 179 1.50 3.61 -1.47
N ALA A 180 0.41 3.92 -0.75
CA ALA A 180 -0.78 4.54 -1.34
C ALA A 180 -0.47 5.74 -2.26
N ARG A 181 0.63 6.45 -1.99
CA ARG A 181 1.16 7.55 -2.80
C ARG A 181 2.63 7.35 -3.20
N LEU A 182 3.07 6.11 -3.38
CA LEU A 182 4.47 5.79 -3.73
C LEU A 182 4.94 6.48 -5.02
N TRP A 183 4.04 6.62 -5.99
CA TRP A 183 4.31 7.35 -7.24
C TRP A 183 4.76 8.80 -6.97
N HIS A 184 4.16 9.46 -5.99
CA HIS A 184 4.50 10.82 -5.59
C HIS A 184 5.81 10.85 -4.83
N ALA A 185 6.05 9.89 -3.93
CA ALA A 185 7.31 9.75 -3.21
C ALA A 185 8.50 9.57 -4.16
N ALA A 186 8.33 8.71 -5.18
CA ALA A 186 9.32 8.45 -6.22
C ALA A 186 9.62 9.72 -7.05
N ALA A 187 8.57 10.38 -7.55
CA ALA A 187 8.70 11.62 -8.31
C ALA A 187 9.38 12.73 -7.51
N ALA A 188 8.99 12.92 -6.25
CA ALA A 188 9.56 13.95 -5.37
C ALA A 188 11.02 13.66 -4.98
N ALA A 189 11.40 12.38 -4.87
CA ALA A 189 12.76 11.97 -4.58
C ALA A 189 13.66 11.87 -5.83
N GLY A 190 13.10 12.01 -7.04
CA GLY A 190 13.84 11.88 -8.29
C GLY A 190 14.35 10.47 -8.55
N VAL A 191 13.59 9.45 -8.14
CA VAL A 191 13.94 8.03 -8.31
C VAL A 191 12.78 7.25 -8.94
N GLU A 192 13.08 6.08 -9.49
CA GLU A 192 12.05 5.13 -9.94
C GLU A 192 11.28 4.52 -8.76
N PRO A 193 9.98 4.19 -8.90
CA PRO A 193 9.19 3.56 -7.82
C PRO A 193 9.82 2.27 -7.24
N ARG A 194 10.49 1.49 -8.10
CA ARG A 194 11.21 0.26 -7.69
C ARG A 194 12.28 0.52 -6.62
N ALA A 195 12.88 1.72 -6.59
CA ALA A 195 13.91 2.07 -5.61
C ALA A 195 13.41 2.04 -4.16
N TYR A 196 12.09 2.15 -3.95
CA TYR A 196 11.45 1.92 -2.65
C TYR A 196 10.82 0.53 -2.56
N ALA A 197 10.12 0.10 -3.61
CA ALA A 197 9.37 -1.16 -3.59
C ALA A 197 10.28 -2.38 -3.38
N GLU A 198 11.47 -2.42 -3.98
CA GLU A 198 12.44 -3.52 -3.81
C GLU A 198 12.94 -3.67 -2.36
N LEU A 199 12.81 -2.62 -1.54
CA LEU A 199 13.23 -2.60 -0.13
C LEU A 199 12.15 -3.12 0.82
N ALA A 200 10.97 -3.47 0.32
CA ALA A 200 9.89 -4.09 1.08
C ALA A 200 9.57 -5.48 0.53
N ASP A 201 9.06 -6.39 1.34
CA ASP A 201 8.61 -7.72 0.88
C ASP A 201 7.30 -7.58 0.11
N THR A 202 6.38 -6.75 0.62
CA THR A 202 5.18 -6.38 -0.12
C THR A 202 5.01 -4.87 -0.16
N VAL A 203 4.40 -4.37 -1.23
CA VAL A 203 4.08 -2.96 -1.40
C VAL A 203 2.66 -2.80 -1.91
N MET A 204 1.87 -1.96 -1.24
CA MET A 204 0.57 -1.54 -1.73
C MET A 204 0.72 -0.21 -2.48
N VAL A 205 0.06 -0.04 -3.62
CA VAL A 205 -0.03 1.26 -4.32
C VAL A 205 -1.47 1.55 -4.71
N ALA A 206 -1.91 2.80 -4.58
CA ALA A 206 -3.26 3.19 -4.98
C ALA A 206 -3.29 3.66 -6.45
N LEU A 207 -4.38 3.33 -7.14
CA LEU A 207 -4.72 3.86 -8.46
C LEU A 207 -5.77 4.99 -8.32
N SER A 208 -6.63 4.91 -7.30
CA SER A 208 -7.78 5.80 -7.09
C SER A 208 -7.52 7.09 -6.31
N LYS A 209 -6.27 7.59 -6.36
CA LYS A 209 -5.85 8.84 -5.72
C LYS A 209 -5.30 9.79 -6.79
N GLY A 210 -4.11 10.36 -6.60
CA GLY A 210 -3.48 11.25 -7.59
C GLY A 210 -3.28 10.66 -9.01
N LEU A 211 -3.40 9.34 -9.21
CA LEU A 211 -3.41 8.73 -10.56
C LEU A 211 -4.77 8.81 -11.28
N GLY A 212 -5.85 9.13 -10.56
CA GLY A 212 -7.15 9.45 -11.15
C GLY A 212 -8.03 8.28 -11.55
N ALA A 213 -7.66 7.03 -11.24
CA ALA A 213 -8.53 5.88 -11.46
C ALA A 213 -9.80 6.01 -10.60
N PRO A 214 -10.96 5.49 -11.04
CA PRO A 214 -12.18 5.61 -10.25
C PRO A 214 -12.15 4.72 -8.99
N VAL A 215 -11.50 3.57 -9.09
CA VAL A 215 -11.41 2.54 -8.05
C VAL A 215 -10.06 1.85 -8.22
N GLY A 216 -9.56 1.23 -7.15
CA GLY A 216 -8.51 0.24 -7.26
C GLY A 216 -7.21 0.60 -6.56
N SER A 217 -6.59 -0.46 -6.07
CA SER A 217 -5.21 -0.51 -5.57
C SER A 217 -4.55 -1.79 -6.04
N MET A 218 -3.23 -1.85 -5.92
CA MET A 218 -2.43 -3.02 -6.25
C MET A 218 -1.62 -3.43 -5.02
N LEU A 219 -1.46 -4.73 -4.81
CA LEU A 219 -0.45 -5.29 -3.90
C LEU A 219 0.59 -6.02 -4.74
N ALA A 220 1.89 -5.76 -4.53
CA ALA A 220 2.97 -6.41 -5.27
C ALA A 220 4.04 -6.98 -4.33
N GLY A 221 4.75 -8.04 -4.77
CA GLY A 221 5.66 -8.82 -3.93
C GLY A 221 6.13 -10.13 -4.59
N PRO A 222 6.72 -11.06 -3.82
CA PRO A 222 7.10 -12.40 -4.29
C PRO A 222 5.90 -13.22 -4.76
N ALA A 223 6.06 -14.03 -5.81
CA ALA A 223 4.99 -14.82 -6.38
C ALA A 223 4.31 -15.71 -5.33
N ALA A 224 5.09 -16.41 -4.49
CA ALA A 224 4.56 -17.26 -3.43
C ALA A 224 3.70 -16.51 -2.40
N VAL A 225 4.07 -15.25 -2.09
CA VAL A 225 3.29 -14.38 -1.19
C VAL A 225 2.00 -13.95 -1.87
N LEU A 226 2.04 -13.60 -3.16
CA LEU A 226 0.85 -13.16 -3.89
C LEU A 226 -0.14 -14.30 -4.15
N GLU A 227 0.33 -15.53 -4.32
CA GLU A 227 -0.56 -16.71 -4.36
C GLU A 227 -1.33 -16.88 -3.03
N ALA A 228 -0.69 -16.61 -1.89
CA ALA A 228 -1.37 -16.57 -0.61
C ALA A 228 -2.32 -15.36 -0.50
N ALA A 229 -1.90 -14.20 -1.00
CA ALA A 229 -2.70 -12.98 -0.99
C ALA A 229 -3.98 -13.13 -1.81
N TRP A 230 -3.95 -13.83 -2.94
CA TRP A 230 -5.15 -14.11 -3.75
C TRP A 230 -6.19 -14.89 -2.94
N ARG A 231 -5.78 -15.89 -2.17
CA ARG A 231 -6.69 -16.66 -1.29
C ARG A 231 -7.27 -15.79 -0.18
N VAL A 232 -6.48 -14.89 0.39
CA VAL A 232 -6.96 -13.96 1.43
C VAL A 232 -7.90 -12.92 0.85
N ARG A 233 -7.60 -12.35 -0.33
CA ARG A 233 -8.48 -11.43 -1.08
C ARG A 233 -9.88 -12.03 -1.20
N ARG A 234 -9.99 -13.28 -1.63
CA ARG A 234 -11.27 -14.00 -1.74
C ARG A 234 -12.00 -14.23 -0.41
N ARG A 235 -11.27 -14.30 0.72
CA ARG A 235 -11.88 -14.45 2.05
C ARG A 235 -12.42 -13.12 2.58
N PHE A 236 -11.78 -12.01 2.23
CA PHE A 236 -12.20 -10.68 2.65
C PHE A 236 -13.36 -10.13 1.84
N GLY A 237 -13.68 -10.74 0.69
CA GLY A 237 -14.79 -10.38 -0.18
C GLY A 237 -14.31 -10.05 -1.57
#